data_AF-A0AAX2EIN6-F1
#
_entry.id   AF-A0AAX2EIN6-F1
#
_cell.length_a   1.000
_cell.length_b   1.000
_cell.length_c   1.000
_cell.angle_alpha   90.00
_cell.angle_beta   90.00
_cell.angle_gamma   90.00
#
_symmetry.space_group_name_H-M   'P 1'
#
loop_
_entity.id
_entity.type
_entity.pdbx_description
1 polymer ?
#
loop_
_entity_poly.entity_id
_entity_poly.type
_entity_poly.pdbx_seq_one_letter_code
_entity_poly.pdbx_strand_id
1 'polypeptide(L)'
;MKLINSVSRGFLVFILLYISGVVIAAPFLFELLNVDIAIDLRLFAIPLAAIVHNAHEMYGGITIWGVLSAGVLGGILNYTLFLLLNRKHA
;
A
#
# COMPACT_ATOMS: atom_id res chain seq x y z
N MET A 1 -10.15 5.94 23.33
CA MET A 1 -9.23 4.79 23.21
C MET A 1 -9.58 3.83 22.07
N LYS A 2 -10.83 3.34 21.91
CA LYS A 2 -11.20 2.42 20.81
C LYS A 2 -10.96 3.00 19.40
N LEU A 3 -11.20 4.31 19.22
CA LEU A 3 -11.01 5.02 17.95
C LEU A 3 -9.55 5.00 17.47
N ILE A 4 -8.63 5.49 18.29
CA ILE A 4 -7.20 5.57 17.95
C ILE A 4 -6.66 4.18 17.62
N ASN A 5 -6.99 3.17 18.43
CA ASN A 5 -6.56 1.79 18.17
C ASN A 5 -7.09 1.26 16.83
N SER A 6 -8.32 1.62 16.44
CA SER A 6 -8.88 1.24 15.14
C SER A 6 -8.11 1.91 14.00
N VAL A 7 -7.89 3.23 14.07
CA VAL A 7 -7.16 3.97 13.03
C VAL A 7 -5.72 3.46 12.90
N SER A 8 -5.01 3.29 14.02
CA SER A 8 -3.63 2.79 14.03
C SER A 8 -3.52 1.36 13.51
N ARG A 9 -4.48 0.48 13.83
CA ARG A 9 -4.52 -0.88 13.25
C ARG A 9 -4.72 -0.83 11.74
N GLY A 10 -5.65 0.02 11.27
CA GLY A 10 -5.87 0.23 9.83
C GLY A 10 -4.62 0.72 9.13
N PHE A 11 -3.97 1.73 9.68
CA PHE A 11 -2.70 2.28 9.20
C PHE A 11 -1.62 1.19 9.06
N LEU A 12 -1.38 0.42 10.13
CA LEU A 12 -0.36 -0.62 10.14
C LEU A 12 -0.65 -1.74 9.14
N VAL A 13 -1.89 -2.24 9.11
CA VAL A 13 -2.27 -3.33 8.19
C VAL A 13 -2.10 -2.89 6.75
N PHE A 14 -2.52 -1.66 6.41
CA PHE A 14 -2.44 -1.18 5.04
C PHE A 14 -0.99 -0.94 4.60
N ILE A 15 -0.13 -0.45 5.49
CA ILE A 15 1.31 -0.35 5.20
C ILE A 15 1.91 -1.73 4.95
N LEU A 16 1.59 -2.72 5.79
CA LEU A 16 2.09 -4.08 5.60
C LEU A 16 1.63 -4.66 4.27
N LEU A 17 0.36 -4.50 3.93
CA LEU A 17 -0.19 -4.90 2.62
C LEU A 17 0.46 -4.15 1.46
N TYR A 18 0.70 -2.86 1.61
CA TYR A 18 1.32 -2.04 0.58
C TYR A 18 2.78 -2.47 0.33
N ILE A 19 3.56 -2.69 1.39
CA ILE A 19 4.93 -3.20 1.30
C ILE A 19 4.94 -4.58 0.64
N SER A 20 4.17 -5.52 1.18
CA SER A 20 4.17 -6.90 0.66
C SER A 20 3.64 -6.98 -0.78
N GLY A 21 2.68 -6.13 -1.14
CA GLY A 21 2.17 -6.02 -2.50
C GLY A 21 3.19 -5.41 -3.47
N VAL A 22 3.74 -4.24 -3.15
CA VAL A 22 4.56 -3.45 -4.09
C VAL A 22 6.02 -3.91 -4.12
N VAL A 23 6.61 -4.20 -2.97
CA VAL A 23 8.04 -4.54 -2.86
C VAL A 23 8.30 -6.00 -3.25
N ILE A 24 7.37 -6.90 -2.91
CA ILE A 24 7.58 -8.34 -3.04
C ILE A 24 6.70 -8.92 -4.13
N ALA A 25 5.38 -8.79 -4.01
CA ALA A 25 4.45 -9.50 -4.88
C ALA A 25 4.47 -8.97 -6.32
N ALA A 26 4.50 -7.66 -6.53
CA ALA A 26 4.43 -7.08 -7.86
C ALA A 26 5.63 -7.45 -8.74
N PRO A 27 6.91 -7.29 -8.31
CA PRO A 27 8.05 -7.78 -9.08
C PRO A 27 7.94 -9.27 -9.40
N PHE A 28 7.56 -10.09 -8.42
CA PHE A 28 7.42 -11.54 -8.60
C PHE A 28 6.30 -11.92 -9.58
N LEU A 29 5.20 -11.17 -9.60
CA LEU A 29 4.14 -11.36 -10.59
C LEU A 29 4.61 -11.03 -12.01
N PHE A 30 5.43 -9.98 -12.18
CA PHE A 30 5.98 -9.64 -13.49
C PHE A 30 7.01 -10.67 -13.99
N GLU A 31 7.81 -11.23 -13.07
CA GLU A 31 8.70 -12.37 -13.33
C GLU A 31 7.90 -13.59 -13.81
N LEU A 32 6.83 -13.95 -13.10
CA LEU A 32 5.98 -15.10 -13.47
C LEU A 32 5.35 -14.93 -14.85
N LEU A 33 5.03 -13.70 -15.23
CA LEU A 33 4.46 -13.37 -16.54
C LEU A 33 5.51 -13.15 -17.63
N ASN A 34 6.80 -13.15 -17.27
CA ASN A 34 7.93 -12.85 -18.15
C ASN A 34 7.76 -11.51 -18.90
N VAL A 35 7.33 -10.47 -18.18
CA VAL A 35 7.06 -9.14 -18.74
C VAL A 35 8.10 -8.15 -18.24
N ASP A 36 8.80 -7.50 -19.17
CA ASP A 36 9.68 -6.37 -18.86
C ASP A 36 8.84 -5.10 -18.64
N ILE A 37 8.90 -4.55 -17.43
CA ILE A 37 8.14 -3.35 -17.06
C ILE A 37 8.90 -2.46 -16.08
N ALA A 38 8.73 -1.15 -16.25
CA ALA A 38 9.16 -0.14 -15.30
C ALA A 38 7.96 0.75 -14.97
N ILE A 39 7.47 0.65 -13.73
CA ILE A 39 6.33 1.40 -13.23
C ILE A 39 6.84 2.39 -12.18
N ASP A 40 6.59 3.68 -12.40
CA ASP A 40 6.84 4.73 -11.42
C ASP A 40 5.49 5.28 -10.94
N LEU A 41 5.11 4.90 -9.73
CA LEU A 41 3.88 5.34 -9.08
C LEU A 41 4.10 6.70 -8.43
N ARG A 42 3.43 7.71 -8.96
CA ARG A 42 3.50 9.09 -8.46
C ARG A 42 2.10 9.64 -8.17
N LEU A 43 2.00 10.44 -7.12
CA LEU A 43 0.83 11.26 -6.85
C LEU A 43 1.17 12.71 -7.17
N PHE A 44 0.65 13.21 -8.30
CA PHE A 44 1.10 14.46 -8.92
C PHE A 44 2.62 14.43 -9.18
N ALA A 45 3.41 15.08 -8.32
CA ALA A 45 4.87 15.11 -8.41
C ALA A 45 5.56 14.32 -7.27
N ILE A 46 4.79 13.74 -6.35
CA ILE A 46 5.34 13.05 -5.18
C ILE A 46 5.58 11.58 -5.56
N PRO A 47 6.82 11.07 -5.52
CA PRO A 47 7.12 9.68 -5.79
C PRO A 47 6.59 8.82 -4.65
N LEU A 48 5.80 7.79 -4.96
CA LEU A 48 5.21 6.89 -3.97
C LEU A 48 5.90 5.52 -3.98
N ALA A 49 6.10 4.96 -5.16
CA ALA A 49 6.74 3.67 -5.33
C ALA A 49 7.30 3.52 -6.74
N ALA A 50 8.29 2.65 -6.90
CA ALA A 50 8.81 2.24 -8.18
C ALA A 50 8.85 0.71 -8.24
N ILE A 51 8.46 0.13 -9.35
CA ILE A 51 8.58 -1.31 -9.59
C ILE A 51 9.34 -1.47 -10.90
N VAL A 52 10.47 -2.16 -10.83
CA VAL A 52 11.32 -2.43 -11.98
C VAL A 52 11.49 -3.93 -12.09
N HIS A 53 11.16 -4.46 -13.26
CA HIS A 53 11.40 -5.84 -13.63
C HIS A 53 11.89 -5.87 -15.08
N ASN A 54 13.16 -6.22 -15.28
CA ASN A 54 13.77 -6.43 -16.59
C ASN A 54 14.89 -7.48 -16.51
N ALA A 55 15.49 -7.82 -17.64
CA ALA A 55 16.57 -8.82 -17.74
C ALA A 55 17.83 -8.55 -16.86
N HIS A 56 17.97 -7.36 -16.27
CA HIS A 56 19.13 -6.97 -15.45
C HIS A 56 18.77 -6.62 -14.00
N GLU A 57 17.54 -6.16 -13.74
CA GLU A 57 17.11 -5.64 -12.45
C GLU A 57 15.68 -6.07 -12.11
N MET A 58 15.50 -6.54 -10.87
CA MET A 58 14.21 -6.88 -10.29
C MET A 58 14.10 -6.30 -8.89
N TYR A 59 13.30 -5.25 -8.71
CA TYR A 59 13.00 -4.72 -7.39
C TYR A 59 11.69 -3.93 -7.36
N GLY A 60 11.04 -3.95 -6.19
CA GLY A 60 10.00 -3.00 -5.83
C GLY A 60 10.52 -2.07 -4.74
N GLY A 61 10.45 -0.77 -4.97
CA GLY A 61 10.83 0.28 -4.04
C GLY A 61 9.62 1.09 -3.60
N ILE A 62 9.60 1.47 -2.33
CA ILE A 62 8.59 2.37 -1.76
C ILE A 62 9.28 3.57 -1.13
N THR A 63 8.71 4.76 -1.32
CA THR A 63 9.21 5.97 -0.66
C THR A 63 8.52 6.16 0.69
N ILE A 64 9.09 7.03 1.53
CA ILE A 64 8.44 7.42 2.79
C ILE A 64 7.06 8.04 2.55
N TRP A 65 6.89 8.76 1.44
CA TRP A 65 5.61 9.35 1.05
C TRP A 65 4.60 8.30 0.61
N GLY A 66 5.05 7.24 -0.06
CA GLY A 66 4.23 6.05 -0.35
C GLY A 66 3.72 5.39 0.93
N VAL A 67 4.60 5.17 1.91
CA VAL A 67 4.23 4.58 3.21
C VAL A 67 3.23 5.44 3.96
N LEU A 68 3.48 6.75 4.06
CA LEU A 68 2.60 7.68 4.77
C LEU A 68 1.22 7.78 4.10
N SER A 69 1.17 7.92 2.78
CA SER A 69 -0.09 8.02 2.05
C SER A 69 -0.90 6.72 2.13
N ALA A 70 -0.27 5.56 1.94
CA ALA A 70 -0.93 4.26 2.08
C ALA A 70 -1.46 4.04 3.50
N GLY A 71 -0.67 4.38 4.52
CA GLY A 71 -1.10 4.29 5.91
C GLY A 71 -2.28 5.19 6.25
N VAL A 72 -2.26 6.46 5.81
CA VAL A 72 -3.37 7.40 6.02
C VAL A 72 -4.65 6.89 5.35
N LEU A 73 -4.57 6.44 4.09
CA LEU A 73 -5.70 5.84 3.38
C LEU A 73 -6.24 4.62 4.12
N GLY A 74 -5.37 3.73 4.59
CA GLY A 74 -5.76 2.57 5.39
C GLY A 74 -6.44 2.92 6.71
N GLY A 75 -5.93 3.93 7.42
CA GLY A 75 -6.55 4.45 8.64
C GLY A 75 -7.95 4.99 8.39
N ILE A 76 -8.13 5.78 7.32
CA ILE A 76 -9.43 6.35 6.91
C ILE A 76 -10.42 5.24 6.50
N LEU A 77 -9.97 4.27 5.70
CA LEU A 77 -10.81 3.15 5.26
C LEU A 77 -11.27 2.30 6.44
N ASN A 78 -10.34 1.92 7.32
CA ASN A 78 -10.69 1.11 8.50
C ASN A 78 -11.62 1.87 9.46
N TYR A 79 -11.43 3.19 9.59
CA TYR A 79 -12.33 4.03 10.38
C TYR A 79 -13.73 4.08 9.78
N THR A 80 -13.83 4.30 8.46
CA THR A 80 -15.11 4.31 7.75
C THR A 80 -15.84 2.97 7.92
N LEU A 81 -15.11 1.87 7.80
CA LEU A 81 -15.62 0.51 8.06
C LEU A 81 -16.12 0.34 9.49
N PHE A 82 -15.35 0.79 10.48
CA PHE A 82 -15.74 0.77 11.88
C PHE A 82 -17.06 1.53 12.14
N LEU A 83 -17.23 2.71 11.53
CA LEU A 83 -18.47 3.48 11.63
C LEU A 83 -19.65 2.77 10.97
N LEU A 84 -19.46 2.21 9.78
CA LEU A 84 -20.51 1.50 9.03
C LEU A 84 -21.01 0.25 9.78
N LEU A 85 -20.09 -0.50 10.39
CA LEU A 85 -20.42 -1.72 11.12
C LEU A 85 -21.10 -1.40 12.46
N ASN A 86 -20.66 -0.36 13.17
CA ASN A 86 -21.29 0.03 14.44
C ASN A 86 -22.62 0.77 14.28
N ARG A 87 -22.88 1.39 13.12
CA ARG A 87 -24.18 1.96 12.78
C ARG A 87 -25.31 0.93 12.67
N LYS A 88 -25.00 -0.36 12.50
CA LYS A 88 -26.02 -1.42 12.48
C LYS A 88 -26.45 -1.89 13.87
N HIS A 89 -25.83 -1.38 14.93
CA HIS A 89 -26.10 -1.78 16.32
C HIS A 89 -26.67 -0.65 17.20
N ALA A 90 -27.06 0.48 16.61
CA ALA A 90 -27.73 1.60 17.27
C ALA A 90 -29.13 1.80 16.67
#